data_AF-A0A9P4LGA0-F1
#
_entry.id   AF-A0A9P4LGA0-F1
#
_cell.length_a   1.000
_cell.length_b   1.000
_cell.length_c   1.000
_cell.angle_alpha   90.00
_cell.angle_beta   90.00
_cell.angle_gamma   90.00
#
_symmetry.space_group_name_H-M   'P 1'
#
loop_
_entity.id
_entity.type
_entity.pdbx_description
1 polymer ?
#
loop_
_entity_poly.entity_id
_entity_poly.type
_entity_poly.pdbx_seq_one_letter_code
_entity_poly.pdbx_strand_id
1 'polypeptide(L)'
;MSSRASSTSLASPIVLAFPTIDPTACQVGLINPGDEVIYKQFFALPDNVSKWIGIGGFEFSDPGTTTGSDMTSPKDSCKAFIDSLKQFLNKWNFRRIDIDWNGP
;
A
#
# COMPACT_ATOMS: atom_id res chain seq x y z
N MET A 1 26.33 27.46 -23.54
CA MET A 1 26.36 27.41 -22.07
C MET A 1 25.13 26.63 -21.61
N SER A 2 25.38 25.69 -20.69
CA SER A 2 24.50 24.61 -20.21
C SER A 2 23.22 25.10 -19.53
N SER A 3 22.08 24.39 -19.67
CA SER A 3 21.42 23.71 -18.53
C SER A 3 20.03 23.15 -18.88
N ARG A 4 19.88 21.84 -18.83
CA ARG A 4 18.95 21.13 -17.93
C ARG A 4 19.17 19.63 -18.14
N ALA A 5 20.16 19.08 -17.43
CA ALA A 5 20.06 17.67 -17.08
C ALA A 5 18.87 17.58 -16.13
N SER A 6 17.75 17.01 -16.61
CA SER A 6 16.69 16.56 -15.72
C SER A 6 17.28 15.38 -14.94
N SER A 7 17.93 15.68 -13.81
CA SER A 7 18.47 14.66 -12.93
C SER A 7 17.30 13.96 -12.24
N THR A 8 16.69 12.99 -12.90
CA THR A 8 16.04 11.89 -12.19
C THR A 8 17.16 11.10 -11.53
N SER A 9 17.63 11.60 -10.38
CA SER A 9 18.30 10.76 -9.41
C SER A 9 17.32 9.62 -9.11
N LEU A 10 17.70 8.40 -9.47
CA LEU A 10 16.98 7.18 -9.12
C LEU A 10 17.16 6.93 -7.61
N ALA A 11 16.56 7.78 -6.77
CA ALA A 11 16.42 7.44 -5.37
C ALA A 11 15.45 6.26 -5.26
N SER A 12 15.90 5.18 -4.63
CA SER A 12 15.01 4.06 -4.30
C SER A 12 13.81 4.57 -3.51
N PRO A 13 12.59 4.11 -3.82
CA PRO A 13 11.43 4.50 -3.04
C PRO A 13 11.58 4.04 -1.59
N ILE A 14 10.99 4.82 -0.68
CA ILE A 14 10.71 4.34 0.66
C ILE A 14 9.29 3.79 0.62
N VAL A 15 9.15 2.50 0.97
CA VAL A 15 7.88 1.79 1.00
C VAL A 15 7.43 1.68 2.45
N LEU A 16 6.27 2.24 2.78
CA LEU A 16 5.62 2.01 4.07
C LEU A 16 4.85 0.70 3.98
N ALA A 17 5.23 -0.27 4.81
CA ALA A 17 4.72 -1.64 4.78
C ALA A 17 4.31 -2.05 6.20
N PHE A 18 3.17 -2.71 6.44
CA PHE A 18 2.01 -2.92 5.57
C PHE A 18 0.76 -2.40 6.28
N PRO A 19 -0.26 -1.87 5.57
CA PRO A 19 -1.60 -1.78 6.11
C PRO A 19 -2.21 -3.18 6.24
N THR A 20 -3.24 -3.31 7.07
CA THR A 20 -3.98 -4.58 7.19
C THR A 20 -5.01 -4.74 6.08
N ILE A 21 -5.45 -5.97 5.84
CA ILE A 21 -6.56 -6.33 4.96
C ILE A 21 -7.52 -7.19 5.77
N ASP A 22 -8.74 -6.72 5.98
CA ASP A 22 -9.81 -7.51 6.58
C ASP A 22 -10.19 -8.64 5.59
N PRO A 23 -9.97 -9.93 5.93
CA PRO A 23 -10.24 -11.04 5.02
C PRO A 23 -11.72 -11.25 4.75
N THR A 24 -12.60 -10.81 5.65
CA THR A 24 -14.05 -11.01 5.51
C THR A 24 -14.66 -9.90 4.66
N ALA A 25 -14.28 -8.65 4.94
CA ALA A 25 -14.79 -7.49 4.21
C ALA A 25 -14.01 -7.18 2.93
N CYS A 26 -12.81 -7.77 2.76
CA CYS A 26 -11.84 -7.41 1.73
C CYS A 26 -11.51 -5.90 1.77
N GLN A 27 -11.26 -5.34 2.97
CA GLN A 27 -11.04 -3.90 3.15
C GLN A 27 -9.65 -3.59 3.71
N VAL A 28 -9.01 -2.56 3.15
CA VAL A 28 -7.71 -2.07 3.59
C VAL A 28 -7.87 -1.12 4.77
N GLY A 29 -7.08 -1.33 5.83
CA GLY A 29 -7.15 -0.56 7.05
C GLY A 29 -5.78 -0.34 7.71
N LEU A 30 -5.79 0.39 8.82
CA LEU A 30 -4.63 0.45 9.70
C LEU A 30 -4.55 -0.83 10.52
N ILE A 31 -3.34 -1.30 10.85
CA ILE A 31 -3.17 -2.41 11.79
C ILE A 31 -3.64 -1.96 13.17
N ASN A 32 -3.22 -0.78 13.62
CA ASN A 32 -3.66 -0.17 14.86
C ASN A 32 -4.14 1.27 14.63
N PRO A 33 -5.16 1.75 15.38
CA PRO A 33 -5.58 3.15 15.29
C PRO A 33 -4.46 4.18 15.54
N GLY A 34 -3.46 3.82 16.36
CA GLY A 34 -2.29 4.65 16.64
C GLY A 34 -1.36 4.87 15.44
N ASP A 35 -1.46 4.02 14.40
CA ASP A 35 -0.59 4.08 13.23
C ASP A 35 -0.83 5.36 12.40
N GLU A 36 -1.94 6.07 12.60
CA GLU A 36 -2.16 7.38 11.95
C GLU A 36 -0.99 8.35 12.14
N VAL A 37 -0.30 8.29 13.28
CA VAL A 37 0.88 9.11 13.56
C VAL A 37 2.04 8.75 12.62
N ILE A 38 2.24 7.46 12.34
CA ILE A 38 3.29 6.96 11.45
C ILE A 38 3.06 7.48 10.03
N TYR A 39 1.81 7.44 9.55
CA TYR A 39 1.46 7.93 8.21
C TYR A 39 1.69 9.44 8.09
N LYS A 40 1.33 10.22 9.12
CA LYS A 40 1.61 11.66 9.16
C LYS A 40 3.12 11.94 9.12
N GLN A 41 3.91 11.22 9.91
CA GLN A 41 5.37 11.35 9.91
C GLN A 41 5.99 10.94 8.57
N PHE A 42 5.49 9.87 7.95
CA PHE A 42 5.94 9.40 6.66
C PHE A 42 5.70 10.43 5.55
N PHE A 43 4.55 11.10 5.55
CA PHE A 43 4.26 12.16 4.60
C PHE A 43 4.96 13.50 4.92
N ALA A 44 5.49 13.67 6.13
CA ALA A 44 6.34 14.79 6.49
C ALA A 44 7.78 14.66 5.96
N LEU A 45 8.16 13.50 5.40
CA LEU A 45 9.44 13.35 4.71
C LEU A 45 9.54 14.30 3.50
N PRO A 46 10.75 14.73 3.11
CA PRO A 46 10.96 15.66 1.99
C PRO A 46 10.25 15.26 0.69
N ASP A 47 9.80 16.24 -0.08
CA ASP A 47 9.02 16.01 -1.32
C ASP A 47 9.80 15.31 -2.43
N ASN A 48 11.14 15.35 -2.38
CA ASN A 48 12.01 14.62 -3.31
C ASN A 48 12.12 13.12 -2.98
N VAL A 49 11.53 12.66 -1.87
CA VAL A 49 11.42 11.22 -1.54
C VAL A 49 10.23 10.62 -2.29
N SER A 50 10.48 9.52 -3.01
CA SER A 50 9.43 8.70 -3.64
C SER A 50 8.76 7.84 -2.56
N LYS A 51 7.53 8.19 -2.19
CA LYS A 51 6.75 7.60 -1.10
C LYS A 51 5.73 6.58 -1.64
N TRP A 52 5.86 5.32 -1.23
CA TRP A 52 5.02 4.20 -1.68
C TRP A 52 4.37 3.52 -0.47
N ILE A 53 3.24 2.87 -0.69
CA ILE A 53 2.64 1.95 0.28
C ILE A 53 2.77 0.53 -0.25
N GLY A 54 3.26 -0.40 0.57
CA GLY A 54 3.22 -1.83 0.28
C GLY A 54 1.87 -2.40 0.69
N ILE A 55 1.27 -3.26 -0.13
CA ILE A 55 0.04 -4.00 0.17
C ILE A 55 0.34 -5.49 0.08
N GLY A 56 -0.01 -6.26 1.10
CA GLY A 56 0.31 -7.68 1.18
C GLY A 56 1.31 -7.96 2.31
N GLY A 57 2.31 -8.80 2.04
CA GLY A 57 3.22 -9.34 3.05
C GLY A 57 2.85 -10.77 3.44
N PHE A 58 3.72 -11.41 4.23
CA PHE A 58 3.62 -12.84 4.55
C PHE A 58 2.37 -13.20 5.36
N GLU A 59 1.87 -12.30 6.20
CA GLU A 59 0.73 -12.52 7.10
C GLU A 59 -0.58 -12.84 6.36
N PHE A 60 -0.67 -12.51 5.07
CA PHE A 60 -1.83 -12.82 4.22
C PHE A 60 -1.69 -14.12 3.42
N SER A 61 -0.60 -14.84 3.65
CA SER A 61 -0.24 -16.12 3.03
C SER A 61 -0.02 -17.22 4.08
N ASP A 62 -0.29 -16.94 5.35
CA ASP A 62 -0.16 -17.92 6.43
C ASP A 62 -1.11 -19.11 6.19
N PRO A 63 -0.68 -20.36 6.49
CA PRO A 63 -1.54 -21.53 6.35
C PRO A 63 -2.88 -21.36 7.09
N GLY A 64 -3.98 -21.46 6.35
CA GLY A 64 -5.35 -21.27 6.89
C GLY A 64 -5.93 -19.87 6.66
N THR A 65 -5.19 -18.95 6.05
CA THR A 65 -5.71 -17.66 5.57
C THR A 65 -6.08 -17.75 4.08
N THR A 66 -7.13 -17.03 3.68
CA THR A 66 -7.57 -16.92 2.27
C THR A 66 -7.46 -15.51 1.74
N THR A 67 -6.96 -14.56 2.53
CA THR A 67 -6.94 -13.13 2.22
C THR A 67 -6.30 -12.82 0.86
N GLY A 68 -5.15 -13.44 0.55
CA GLY A 68 -4.49 -13.33 -0.74
C GLY A 68 -5.41 -13.71 -1.91
N SER A 69 -5.97 -14.92 -1.86
CA SER A 69 -6.87 -15.42 -2.89
C SER A 69 -8.19 -14.64 -2.93
N ASP A 70 -8.73 -14.20 -1.80
CA ASP A 70 -10.00 -13.47 -1.69
C ASP A 70 -9.98 -12.09 -2.35
N MET A 71 -8.83 -11.41 -2.31
CA MET A 71 -8.63 -10.16 -3.08
C MET A 71 -8.75 -10.36 -4.60
N THR A 72 -8.60 -11.60 -5.07
CA THR A 72 -8.62 -11.97 -6.50
C THR A 72 -9.74 -12.96 -6.87
N SER A 73 -10.56 -13.33 -5.89
CA SER A 73 -11.66 -14.28 -6.04
C SER A 73 -12.87 -13.57 -6.71
N PRO A 74 -14.11 -14.10 -6.71
CA PRO A 74 -15.22 -13.56 -7.49
C PRO A 74 -15.33 -12.03 -7.51
N LYS A 75 -15.86 -11.49 -8.63
CA LYS A 75 -15.85 -10.05 -8.96
C LYS A 75 -16.19 -9.10 -7.81
N ASP A 76 -17.09 -9.50 -6.91
CA ASP A 76 -17.53 -8.68 -5.77
C ASP A 76 -16.43 -8.51 -4.70
N SER A 77 -15.69 -9.56 -4.34
CA SER A 77 -14.58 -9.49 -3.37
C SER A 77 -13.41 -8.66 -3.91
N CYS A 78 -13.03 -8.90 -5.17
CA CYS A 78 -12.01 -8.10 -5.84
C CYS A 78 -12.41 -6.62 -5.96
N LYS A 79 -13.69 -6.34 -6.24
CA LYS A 79 -14.21 -4.97 -6.28
C LYS A 79 -14.17 -4.30 -4.91
N ALA A 80 -14.57 -4.99 -3.85
CA ALA A 80 -14.53 -4.46 -2.48
C ALA A 80 -13.10 -4.07 -2.08
N PHE A 81 -12.13 -4.94 -2.38
CA PHE A 81 -10.71 -4.67 -2.17
C PHE A 81 -10.23 -3.44 -2.94
N ILE A 82 -10.46 -3.40 -4.26
CA ILE A 82 -10.01 -2.29 -5.11
C ILE A 82 -10.63 -0.96 -4.65
N ASP A 83 -11.92 -0.94 -4.32
CA ASP A 83 -12.61 0.28 -3.90
C ASP A 83 -12.12 0.75 -2.53
N SER A 84 -11.93 -0.16 -1.57
CA SER A 84 -11.36 0.15 -0.26
C SER A 84 -9.92 0.64 -0.37
N LEU A 85 -9.09 0.01 -1.20
CA LEU A 85 -7.72 0.42 -1.44
C LEU A 85 -7.66 1.85 -2.00
N LYS A 86 -8.49 2.18 -3.00
CA LYS A 86 -8.57 3.55 -3.54
C LYS A 86 -8.92 4.59 -2.46
N GLN A 87 -9.89 4.29 -1.60
CA GLN A 87 -10.26 5.18 -0.49
C GLN A 87 -9.09 5.38 0.48
N PHE A 88 -8.39 4.30 0.81
CA PHE A 88 -7.23 4.34 1.70
C PHE A 88 -6.08 5.18 1.11
N LEU A 89 -5.74 4.97 -0.16
CA LEU A 89 -4.73 5.75 -0.87
C LEU A 89 -5.08 7.24 -0.92
N ASN A 90 -6.35 7.56 -1.17
CA ASN A 90 -6.83 8.94 -1.18
C ASN A 90 -6.78 9.58 0.22
N LYS A 91 -7.22 8.87 1.28
CA LYS A 91 -7.18 9.36 2.67
C LYS A 91 -5.76 9.77 3.07
N TRP A 92 -4.77 8.98 2.66
CA TRP A 92 -3.37 9.16 3.06
C TRP A 92 -2.49 9.82 1.99
N ASN A 93 -3.05 10.20 0.84
CA ASN A 93 -2.34 10.84 -0.28
C ASN A 93 -1.23 9.98 -0.92
N PHE A 94 -1.36 8.65 -0.89
CA PHE A 94 -0.48 7.76 -1.67
C PHE A 94 -0.83 7.80 -3.16
N ARG A 95 0.20 7.77 -4.00
CA ARG A 95 0.09 7.78 -5.48
C ARG A 95 0.72 6.57 -6.16
N ARG A 96 1.46 5.77 -5.40
CA ARG A 96 2.20 4.61 -5.87
C ARG A 96 2.03 3.48 -4.85
N ILE A 97 1.94 2.27 -5.35
CA ILE A 97 1.66 1.07 -4.58
C ILE A 97 2.71 0.04 -4.96
N ASP A 98 3.20 -0.70 -3.97
CA ASP A 98 3.94 -1.93 -4.13
C ASP A 98 3.01 -3.10 -3.73
N ILE A 99 2.91 -4.14 -4.55
CA ILE A 99 2.03 -5.29 -4.27
C ILE A 99 2.92 -6.49 -3.93
N ASP A 100 2.98 -6.82 -2.65
CA ASP A 100 3.78 -7.90 -2.09
C ASP A 100 2.91 -9.13 -1.84
N TRP A 101 2.44 -9.76 -2.93
CA TRP A 101 1.63 -10.98 -2.84
C TRP A 101 2.53 -12.22 -2.80
N ASN A 102 2.61 -12.86 -1.62
CA ASN A 102 3.42 -14.05 -1.42
C ASN A 102 2.63 -15.35 -1.66
N GLY A 103 2.35 -15.68 -2.93
CA GLY A 103 1.75 -16.95 -3.36
C GLY A 103 0.31 -16.80 -3.88
N PRO A 104 0.06 -16.96 -5.21
CA PRO A 104 -1.28 -16.89 -5.80
C PRO A 104 -2.12 -18.15 -5.66
#